data_AF-A0A9P4GXR6-F1
#
_entry.id   AF-A0A9P4GXR6-F1
#
_cell.length_a   1.000
_cell.length_b   1.000
_cell.length_c   1.000
_cell.angle_alpha   90.00
_cell.angle_beta   90.00
_cell.angle_gamma   90.00
#
_symmetry.space_group_name_H-M   'P 1'
#
loop_
_entity.id
_entity.type
_entity.pdbx_description
1 polymer ?
#
loop_
_entity_poly.entity_id
_entity_poly.type
_entity_poly.pdbx_seq_one_letter_code
_entity_poly.pdbx_strand_id
1 'polypeptide(L)'
;FHGAIAFLDPKGGEFEWNEKGVKRPFKEQNQVPQPKAGDLHESNAIRAQTLELNATTLSSVDGDDHICWDSVDSTQEAKCVVIGSEKRHGLDPSKRKHYVMLVAPFAEARQPDVYERIGVALLSGSYINFDKPVFASIV
;
A
#
# COMPACT_ATOMS: atom_id res chain seq x y z
N PHE A 1 5.33 -10.13 -20.72
CA PHE A 1 4.38 -9.79 -19.64
C PHE A 1 5.00 -10.31 -18.34
N HIS A 2 5.66 -9.45 -17.57
CA HIS A 2 6.18 -9.81 -16.25
C HIS A 2 5.12 -9.41 -15.21
N GLY A 3 4.67 -10.37 -14.41
CA GLY A 3 3.82 -10.17 -13.23
C GLY A 3 2.32 -10.11 -13.52
N ALA A 4 1.58 -11.16 -13.16
CA ALA A 4 0.15 -11.00 -12.90
C ALA A 4 0.03 -10.11 -11.66
N ILE A 5 -0.76 -9.03 -11.76
CA ILE A 5 -1.04 -8.15 -10.62
C ILE A 5 -1.67 -9.01 -9.51
N ALA A 6 -0.98 -9.17 -8.39
CA ALA A 6 -1.58 -9.82 -7.24
C ALA A 6 -2.62 -8.89 -6.63
N PHE A 7 -3.73 -9.45 -6.15
CA PHE A 7 -4.77 -8.69 -5.47
C PHE A 7 -5.27 -9.46 -4.25
N LEU A 8 -5.67 -8.72 -3.24
CA LEU A 8 -6.42 -9.26 -2.11
C LEU A 8 -7.89 -9.02 -2.36
N ASP A 9 -8.70 -10.02 -2.06
CA ASP A 9 -10.15 -9.91 -2.17
C ASP A 9 -10.76 -9.73 -0.77
N PRO A 10 -11.06 -8.48 -0.36
CA PRO A 10 -11.70 -8.25 0.92
C PRO A 10 -13.13 -8.79 0.89
N LYS A 11 -13.54 -9.47 1.96
CA LYS A 11 -14.92 -9.93 2.10
C LYS A 11 -15.88 -8.73 2.10
N GLY A 12 -16.96 -8.85 1.33
CA GLY A 12 -17.97 -7.79 1.19
C GLY A 12 -18.58 -7.39 2.55
N GLY A 13 -18.69 -6.09 2.79
CA GLY A 13 -19.28 -5.54 4.02
C GLY A 13 -18.35 -5.49 5.24
N GLU A 14 -17.18 -6.13 5.18
CA GLU A 14 -16.19 -6.20 6.25
C GLU A 14 -14.99 -5.28 6.01
N PHE A 15 -15.07 -4.36 5.06
CA PHE A 15 -13.95 -3.51 4.65
C PHE A 15 -14.28 -2.02 4.78
N GLU A 16 -13.35 -1.24 5.33
CA GLU A 16 -13.41 0.20 5.49
C GLU A 16 -12.24 0.86 4.75
N TRP A 17 -12.53 1.71 3.76
CA TRP A 17 -11.54 2.41 2.95
C TRP A 17 -10.77 3.47 3.77
N ASN A 18 -9.45 3.57 3.55
CA ASN A 18 -8.63 4.63 4.13
C ASN A 18 -8.67 5.91 3.29
N GLU A 19 -9.78 6.63 3.37
CA GLU A 19 -9.99 7.87 2.58
C GLU A 19 -9.12 9.05 3.04
N LYS A 20 -8.65 9.03 4.30
CA LYS A 20 -7.84 10.12 4.86
C LYS A 20 -6.37 10.00 4.51
N GLY A 21 -5.85 8.77 4.52
CA GLY A 21 -4.44 8.47 4.28
C GLY A 21 -4.07 8.31 2.80
N VAL A 22 -5.05 8.12 1.90
CA VAL A 22 -4.81 7.90 0.46
C VAL A 22 -5.55 8.95 -0.36
N LYS A 23 -4.79 9.80 -1.06
CA LYS A 23 -5.29 10.80 -2.00
C LYS A 23 -5.01 10.33 -3.43
N ARG A 24 -6.07 10.05 -4.15
CA ARG A 24 -5.98 9.70 -5.58
C ARG A 24 -5.63 10.95 -6.40
N PRO A 25 -4.83 10.80 -7.47
CA PRO A 25 -4.47 11.92 -8.34
C PRO A 25 -5.71 12.51 -9.03
N PHE A 26 -6.74 11.69 -9.25
CA PHE A 26 -8.01 12.10 -9.84
C PHE A 26 -8.99 12.47 -8.73
N LYS A 27 -9.13 13.76 -8.45
CA LYS A 27 -10.37 14.28 -7.88
C LYS A 27 -11.45 14.11 -8.94
N GLU A 28 -12.56 13.48 -8.58
CA GLU A 28 -13.84 13.45 -9.30
C GLU A 28 -13.96 14.50 -10.42
N GLN A 29 -13.47 14.17 -11.61
CA GLN A 29 -13.66 14.99 -12.80
C GLN A 29 -13.98 14.04 -13.94
N ASN A 30 -15.23 14.13 -14.38
CA ASN A 30 -15.86 13.34 -15.44
C ASN A 30 -15.14 13.36 -16.80
N GLN A 31 -13.99 14.02 -16.97
CA GLN A 31 -13.34 14.20 -18.26
C GLN A 31 -11.84 14.48 -18.08
N VAL A 32 -11.01 13.43 -17.94
CA VAL A 32 -9.56 13.55 -18.21
C VAL A 32 -9.12 12.29 -18.98
N PRO A 33 -8.29 12.41 -20.03
CA PRO A 33 -7.85 11.26 -20.83
C PRO A 33 -7.19 10.23 -19.92
N GLN A 34 -7.51 8.95 -20.14
CA GLN A 34 -6.82 7.83 -19.50
C GLN A 34 -5.31 8.05 -19.62
N PRO A 35 -4.55 8.09 -18.51
CA PRO A 35 -3.10 8.17 -18.59
C PRO A 35 -2.60 6.96 -19.36
N LYS A 36 -1.73 7.19 -20.35
CA LYS A 36 -1.08 6.10 -21.07
C LYS A 36 -0.21 5.33 -20.07
N ALA A 37 -0.21 4.00 -20.16
CA ALA A 37 0.67 3.18 -19.34
C ALA A 37 2.14 3.64 -19.55
N GLY A 38 2.84 3.95 -18.45
CA GLY A 38 4.22 4.44 -18.47
C GLY A 38 4.38 5.97 -18.39
N ASP A 39 3.29 6.75 -18.29
CA ASP A 39 3.37 8.20 -18.13
C ASP A 39 3.62 8.56 -16.65
N LEU A 40 4.90 8.47 -16.24
CA LEU A 40 5.45 8.78 -14.90
C LEU A 40 5.41 10.28 -14.57
N HIS A 41 4.35 10.98 -14.95
CA HIS A 41 4.15 12.37 -14.60
C HIS A 41 3.59 12.44 -13.17
N GLU A 42 4.15 13.30 -12.31
CA GLU A 42 3.74 13.45 -10.89
C GLU A 42 2.22 13.65 -10.71
N SER A 43 1.56 14.22 -11.72
CA SER A 43 0.11 14.42 -11.75
C SER A 43 -0.71 13.12 -11.77
N ASN A 44 -0.09 11.98 -12.09
CA ASN A 44 -0.71 10.66 -12.15
C ASN A 44 -0.37 9.77 -10.92
N ALA A 45 0.46 10.26 -9.99
CA ALA A 45 0.88 9.49 -8.82
C ALA A 45 -0.17 9.52 -7.70
N ILE A 46 -0.31 8.40 -6.98
CA ILE A 46 -1.11 8.35 -5.76
C ILE A 46 -0.31 9.00 -4.63
N ARG A 47 -0.88 9.97 -3.93
CA ARG A 47 -0.27 10.52 -2.73
C ARG A 47 -0.82 9.80 -1.52
N ALA A 48 0.03 9.12 -0.76
CA ALA A 48 -0.42 8.40 0.42
C ALA A 48 0.56 8.50 1.59
N GLN A 49 0.05 8.18 2.78
CA GLN A 49 0.90 7.94 3.95
C GLN A 49 1.51 6.54 3.84
N THR A 50 2.83 6.49 3.76
CA THR A 50 3.60 5.27 3.91
C THR A 50 3.99 5.08 5.36
N LEU A 51 3.83 3.86 5.84
CA LEU A 51 4.16 3.42 7.19
C LEU A 51 5.28 2.38 7.11
N GLU A 52 6.20 2.45 8.06
CA GLU A 52 7.23 1.43 8.20
C GLU A 52 6.60 0.10 8.63
N LEU A 53 7.10 -0.99 8.07
CA LEU A 53 6.85 -2.33 8.61
C LEU A 53 7.83 -2.57 9.75
N ASN A 54 7.38 -3.25 10.80
CA ASN A 54 8.28 -3.69 11.85
C ASN A 54 9.36 -4.63 11.25
N ALA A 55 10.60 -4.52 11.72
CA ALA A 55 11.79 -5.09 11.05
C ALA A 55 11.76 -6.61 10.79
N THR A 56 10.82 -7.35 11.38
CA THR A 56 10.68 -8.80 11.25
C THR A 56 9.50 -9.23 10.37
N THR A 57 8.64 -8.31 9.92
CA THR A 57 7.34 -8.64 9.31
C THR A 57 7.44 -9.52 8.06
N LEU A 58 8.41 -9.30 7.17
CA LEU A 58 8.48 -10.03 5.89
C LEU A 58 8.84 -11.52 6.06
N SER A 59 9.45 -11.90 7.18
CA SER A 59 9.85 -13.27 7.49
C SER A 59 9.00 -13.94 8.57
N SER A 60 8.10 -13.20 9.23
CA SER A 60 7.33 -13.65 10.39
C SER A 60 5.81 -13.59 10.21
N VAL A 61 5.33 -13.47 8.96
CA VAL A 61 3.90 -13.60 8.67
C VAL A 61 3.45 -15.01 9.04
N ASP A 62 2.53 -15.10 9.98
CA ASP A 62 2.04 -16.37 10.51
C ASP A 62 0.51 -16.35 10.64
N GLY A 63 -0.10 -17.53 10.59
CA GLY A 63 -1.54 -17.69 10.73
C GLY A 63 -2.38 -17.07 9.61
N ASP A 64 -3.07 -15.98 9.94
CA ASP A 64 -4.26 -15.47 9.26
C ASP A 64 -3.95 -14.25 8.35
N ASP A 65 -2.67 -13.87 8.32
CA ASP A 65 -2.07 -12.78 7.55
C ASP A 65 -1.42 -13.34 6.27
N HIS A 66 -1.28 -12.52 5.24
CA HIS A 66 -0.76 -12.96 3.95
C HIS A 66 -0.09 -11.84 3.16
N ILE A 67 0.97 -12.18 2.42
CA ILE A 67 1.69 -11.26 1.52
C ILE A 67 1.70 -11.86 0.11
N CYS A 68 1.40 -11.04 -0.88
CA CYS A 68 1.53 -11.37 -2.29
C CYS A 68 2.45 -10.36 -2.97
N TRP A 69 3.54 -10.85 -3.54
CA TRP A 69 4.52 -10.03 -4.25
C TRP A 69 4.20 -9.96 -5.73
N ASP A 70 4.35 -8.76 -6.32
CA ASP A 70 4.24 -8.56 -7.76
C ASP A 70 5.55 -8.91 -8.49
N SER A 71 6.69 -8.82 -7.79
CA SER A 71 8.01 -9.24 -8.27
C SER A 71 8.71 -10.17 -7.27
N VAL A 72 9.69 -10.96 -7.72
CA VAL A 72 10.32 -12.02 -6.90
C VAL A 72 11.41 -11.47 -5.96
N ASP A 73 11.83 -10.21 -6.11
CA ASP A 73 12.94 -9.62 -5.34
C ASP A 73 12.44 -9.07 -3.99
N SER A 74 12.20 -9.99 -3.06
CA SER A 74 11.67 -9.72 -1.71
C SER A 74 12.71 -9.21 -0.70
N THR A 75 13.88 -8.72 -1.14
CA THR A 75 15.00 -8.33 -0.26
C THR A 75 15.12 -6.83 -0.02
N GLN A 76 14.22 -6.01 -0.55
CA GLN A 76 14.26 -4.56 -0.38
C GLN A 76 13.54 -4.11 0.91
N GLU A 77 14.01 -3.00 1.48
CA GLU A 77 13.32 -2.32 2.58
C GLU A 77 11.96 -1.83 2.09
N ALA A 78 10.89 -2.45 2.59
CA ALA A 78 9.53 -2.18 2.17
C ALA A 78 8.79 -1.32 3.19
N LYS A 79 8.03 -0.36 2.69
CA LYS A 79 6.98 0.33 3.45
C LYS A 79 5.62 -0.19 3.02
N CYS A 80 4.60 0.15 3.80
CA CYS A 80 3.24 -0.19 3.48
C CYS A 80 2.35 1.05 3.44
N VAL A 81 1.28 0.97 2.65
CA VAL A 81 0.22 1.96 2.58
C VAL A 81 -1.06 1.24 2.94
N VAL A 82 -1.70 1.65 4.03
CA VAL A 82 -2.99 1.08 4.43
C VAL A 82 -4.06 1.56 3.45
N ILE A 83 -4.56 0.66 2.60
CA ILE A 83 -5.64 0.94 1.64
C ILE A 83 -6.99 0.93 2.36
N GLY A 84 -7.12 0.01 3.31
CA GLY A 84 -8.29 -0.08 4.15
C GLY A 84 -8.09 -1.12 5.25
N SER A 85 -9.11 -1.27 6.08
CA SER A 85 -9.04 -2.13 7.26
C SER A 85 -10.33 -2.91 7.43
N GLU A 86 -10.28 -3.98 8.21
CA GLU A 86 -11.50 -4.70 8.58
C GLU A 86 -12.48 -3.79 9.33
N LYS A 87 -13.75 -3.77 8.92
CA LYS A 87 -14.83 -3.02 9.55
C LYS A 87 -15.27 -3.68 10.86
N ARG A 88 -14.40 -3.66 11.87
CA ARG A 88 -14.72 -4.05 13.25
C ARG A 88 -14.63 -2.84 14.16
N HIS A 89 -15.73 -2.52 14.83
CA HIS A 89 -15.79 -1.40 15.79
C HIS A 89 -15.26 -1.85 17.15
N GLY A 90 -14.50 -0.99 17.83
CA GLY A 90 -14.03 -1.21 19.20
C GLY A 90 -12.76 -2.06 19.35
N LEU A 91 -12.15 -2.52 18.25
CA LEU A 91 -10.80 -3.09 18.28
C LEU A 91 -9.75 -1.98 18.24
N ASP A 92 -8.70 -2.16 19.04
CA ASP A 92 -7.46 -1.40 18.97
C ASP A 92 -6.88 -1.49 17.54
N PRO A 93 -6.42 -0.37 16.94
CA PRO A 93 -5.76 -0.38 15.63
C PRO A 93 -4.66 -1.43 15.50
N SER A 94 -3.88 -1.68 16.55
CA SER A 94 -2.81 -2.69 16.56
C SER A 94 -3.32 -4.14 16.43
N LYS A 95 -4.61 -4.38 16.69
CA LYS A 95 -5.26 -5.70 16.62
C LYS A 95 -6.16 -5.85 15.41
N ARG A 96 -6.30 -4.80 14.61
CA ARG A 96 -7.14 -4.79 13.40
C ARG A 96 -6.31 -5.34 12.25
N LYS A 97 -6.95 -6.09 11.34
CA LYS A 97 -6.30 -6.43 10.07
C LYS A 97 -6.44 -5.29 9.08
N HIS A 98 -5.34 -5.03 8.39
CA HIS A 98 -5.19 -3.99 7.40
C HIS A 98 -4.84 -4.59 6.05
N TYR A 99 -5.59 -4.17 5.03
CA TYR A 99 -5.24 -4.43 3.66
C TYR A 99 -4.28 -3.33 3.23
N VAL A 100 -3.06 -3.72 2.93
CA VAL A 100 -1.97 -2.81 2.63
C VAL A 100 -1.42 -3.06 1.23
N MET A 101 -0.97 -1.98 0.60
CA MET A 101 -0.10 -2.04 -0.56
C MET A 101 1.35 -1.95 -0.07
N LEU A 102 2.19 -2.88 -0.52
CA LEU A 102 3.61 -2.86 -0.24
C LEU A 102 4.32 -2.04 -1.30
N VAL A 103 5.22 -1.17 -0.86
CA VAL A 103 5.94 -0.25 -1.73
C VAL A 103 7.42 -0.22 -1.37
N ALA A 104 8.28 -0.08 -2.38
CA ALA A 104 9.73 0.13 -2.22
C ALA A 104 10.13 1.47 -2.83
N PRO A 105 11.25 2.08 -2.38
CA PRO A 105 11.80 3.26 -3.04
C PRO A 105 12.00 2.99 -4.53
N PHE A 106 11.45 3.87 -5.39
CA PHE A 106 11.60 3.72 -6.82
C PHE A 106 13.04 4.09 -7.22
N ALA A 107 13.82 3.10 -7.66
CA ALA A 107 15.26 3.26 -7.85
C ALA A 107 15.65 4.36 -8.86
N GLU A 108 14.78 4.63 -9.83
CA GLU A 108 15.00 5.64 -10.88
C GLU A 108 14.44 7.03 -10.51
N ALA A 109 13.90 7.19 -9.30
CA ALA A 109 13.31 8.43 -8.87
C ALA A 109 14.35 9.55 -8.77
N ARG A 110 14.03 10.70 -9.39
CA ARG A 110 14.80 11.94 -9.22
C ARG A 110 14.44 12.71 -7.96
N GLN A 111 13.32 12.35 -7.33
CA GLN A 111 12.78 13.01 -6.14
C GLN A 111 12.84 12.07 -4.94
N PRO A 112 13.09 12.60 -3.74
CA PRO A 112 12.87 11.84 -2.52
C PRO A 112 11.38 11.50 -2.40
N ASP A 113 11.07 10.39 -1.73
CA ASP A 113 9.71 9.94 -1.42
C ASP A 113 8.84 9.50 -2.61
N VAL A 114 9.48 9.03 -3.69
CA VAL A 114 8.79 8.30 -4.76
C VAL A 114 8.99 6.81 -4.56
N TYR A 115 7.88 6.07 -4.56
CA TYR A 115 7.87 4.63 -4.32
C TYR A 115 7.11 3.93 -5.43
N GLU A 116 7.53 2.72 -5.76
CA GLU A 116 6.81 1.84 -6.67
C GLU A 116 6.10 0.73 -5.89
N ARG A 117 4.98 0.27 -6.43
CA ARG A 117 4.27 -0.89 -5.89
C ARG A 117 5.08 -2.17 -6.13
N ILE A 118 5.26 -2.95 -5.07
CA ILE A 118 5.95 -4.26 -5.13
C ILE A 118 5.07 -5.43 -4.69
N GLY A 119 3.91 -5.15 -4.10
CA GLY A 119 2.98 -6.19 -3.66
C GLY A 119 1.79 -5.66 -2.88
N VAL A 120 1.02 -6.59 -2.33
CA VAL A 120 -0.12 -6.34 -1.44
C VAL A 120 -0.09 -7.32 -0.27
N ALA A 121 -0.63 -6.92 0.88
CA ALA A 121 -0.69 -7.78 2.06
C ALA A 121 -1.91 -7.53 2.95
N LEU A 122 -2.36 -8.57 3.65
CA LEU A 122 -3.27 -8.46 4.79
C LEU A 122 -2.44 -8.70 6.04
N LEU A 123 -2.31 -7.68 6.88
CA LEU A 123 -1.46 -7.71 8.07
C LEU A 123 -2.22 -7.21 9.29
N SER A 124 -2.00 -7.83 10.45
CA SER A 124 -2.34 -7.24 11.74
C SER A 124 -1.63 -5.89 11.94
N GLY A 125 -2.29 -4.93 12.58
CA GLY A 125 -1.70 -3.63 12.92
C GLY A 125 -0.42 -3.73 13.76
N SER A 126 -0.20 -4.83 14.49
CA SER A 126 1.03 -5.13 15.23
C SER A 126 2.28 -5.22 14.34
N TYR A 127 2.12 -5.39 13.02
CA TYR A 127 3.22 -5.41 12.06
C TYR A 127 3.53 -4.05 11.44
N ILE A 128 2.72 -3.03 11.75
CA ILE A 128 2.77 -1.70 11.14
C ILE A 128 3.15 -0.67 12.21
N ASN A 129 4.14 0.16 11.92
CA ASN A 129 4.50 1.28 12.77
C ASN A 129 3.67 2.52 12.41
N PHE A 130 2.68 2.85 13.25
CA PHE A 130 1.80 4.00 13.04
C PHE A 130 2.38 5.33 13.51
N ASP A 131 3.49 5.35 14.24
CA ASP A 131 4.04 6.56 14.86
C ASP A 131 4.87 7.41 13.89
N LYS A 132 5.30 6.85 12.76
CA LYS A 132 6.19 7.52 11.79
C LYS A 132 5.62 7.54 10.35
N PRO A 133 4.44 8.14 10.12
CA PRO A 133 3.93 8.29 8.77
C PRO A 133 4.74 9.32 7.97
N VAL A 134 5.07 8.99 6.73
CA VAL A 134 5.63 9.93 5.74
C VAL A 134 4.70 10.01 4.55
N PHE A 135 4.53 11.21 3.98
CA PHE A 135 3.79 11.38 2.74
C PHE A 135 4.67 11.05 1.55
N ALA A 136 4.18 10.19 0.66
CA ALA A 136 4.91 9.71 -0.50
C ALA A 136 4.05 9.79 -1.77
N SER A 137 4.74 9.92 -2.91
CA SER A 137 4.18 9.72 -4.25
C SER A 137 4.39 8.27 -4.66
N ILE A 138 3.33 7.59 -5.04
CA ILE A 138 3.35 6.18 -5.44
C ILE A 138 3.05 6.09 -6.92
N VAL A 139 3.98 5.47 -7.65
CA VAL A 139 3.98 5.33 -9.12
C VAL A 139 3.78 3.89 -9.55
#